data_AF-A0A2V6L1H2-F1
#
_entry.id   AF-A0A2V6L1H2-F1
#
_cell.length_a   1.000
_cell.length_b   1.000
_cell.length_c   1.000
_cell.angle_alpha   90.00
_cell.angle_beta   90.00
_cell.angle_gamma   90.00
#
_symmetry.space_group_name_H-M   'P 1'
#
loop_
_entity.id
_entity.type
_entity.pdbx_description
1 polymer ?
#
loop_
_entity_poly.entity_id
_entity_poly.type
_entity_poly.pdbx_seq_one_letter_code
_entity_poly.pdbx_strand_id
1 'polypeptide(L)'
;MTPLKIDKPINGEFNDVVWENCVKLGALKKDFSTAGVYAMTSFVAWSLDSGRLLIRLCGGEEKRSMRCGLLYFNTRAKKFELTDYLRKLNKTKSEFLACAEPVDPLPSEADLKTIFEGLDRQLNKRYSEIVQKADQDQISNLREAQRNWIKHRDEGAKFYVSVFPAAEKEQRRLQFLCDVTAARIETQPDEAWEL
;
A
#
# COMPACT_ATOMS: atom_id res chain seq x y z
N MET A 1 -22.68 -1.71 10.14
CA MET A 1 -21.45 -0.91 9.94
C MET A 1 -21.89 0.41 9.36
N THR A 2 -21.89 1.48 10.15
CA THR A 2 -22.31 2.81 9.68
C THR A 2 -21.26 3.30 8.68
N PRO A 3 -21.64 3.72 7.45
CA PRO A 3 -20.66 4.27 6.52
C PRO A 3 -19.93 5.44 7.19
N LEU A 4 -18.60 5.42 7.12
CA LEU A 4 -17.74 6.52 7.55
C LEU A 4 -18.19 7.77 6.80
N LYS A 5 -19.00 8.61 7.46
CA LYS A 5 -19.22 9.99 7.04
C LYS A 5 -17.91 10.72 7.24
N ILE A 6 -17.12 10.79 6.17
CA ILE A 6 -16.01 11.74 6.09
C ILE A 6 -16.69 13.10 6.02
N ASP A 7 -16.75 13.81 7.16
CA ASP A 7 -17.09 15.22 7.17
C ASP A 7 -16.15 15.93 6.19
N LYS A 8 -16.70 16.57 5.17
CA LYS A 8 -15.94 17.29 4.15
C LYS A 8 -14.89 18.18 4.85
N PRO A 9 -13.60 18.08 4.50
CA PRO A 9 -12.64 19.08 4.95
C PRO A 9 -13.13 20.44 4.45
N ILE A 10 -12.94 21.47 5.27
CA ILE A 10 -13.61 22.78 5.16
C ILE A 10 -13.29 23.54 3.85
N ASN A 11 -12.44 23.02 2.95
CA ASN A 11 -12.19 23.58 1.63
C ASN A 11 -11.88 22.45 0.60
N GLY A 12 -12.71 22.27 -0.44
CA GLY A 12 -12.43 21.40 -1.60
C GLY A 12 -13.00 19.97 -1.55
N GLU A 13 -13.10 19.30 -2.71
CA GLU A 13 -13.33 17.85 -2.74
C GLU A 13 -12.10 17.14 -2.17
N PHE A 14 -12.26 15.96 -1.54
CA PHE A 14 -11.14 15.23 -0.92
C PHE A 14 -9.94 15.04 -1.86
N ASN A 15 -10.21 14.89 -3.16
CA ASN A 15 -9.19 14.81 -4.20
C ASN A 15 -8.33 16.08 -4.29
N ASP A 16 -8.93 17.27 -4.32
CA ASP A 16 -8.18 18.52 -4.43
C ASP A 16 -7.22 18.70 -3.24
N VAL A 17 -7.73 18.41 -2.04
CA VAL A 17 -6.97 18.57 -0.79
C VAL A 17 -5.79 17.58 -0.71
N VAL A 18 -5.98 16.34 -1.18
CA VAL A 18 -4.89 15.35 -1.14
C VAL A 18 -3.76 15.71 -2.11
N TRP A 19 -4.09 16.26 -3.30
CA TRP A 19 -3.10 16.69 -4.28
C TRP A 19 -2.28 17.87 -3.77
N GLU A 20 -2.92 18.89 -3.21
CA GLU A 20 -2.24 20.04 -2.59
C GLU A 20 -1.27 19.58 -1.48
N ASN A 21 -1.74 18.70 -0.59
CA ASN A 21 -0.93 18.22 0.53
C ASN A 21 0.20 17.29 0.07
N CYS A 22 -0.01 16.50 -0.98
CA CYS A 22 1.03 15.65 -1.57
C CYS A 22 2.24 16.49 -2.03
N VAL A 23 1.99 17.64 -2.67
CA VAL A 23 3.05 18.57 -3.07
C VAL A 23 3.66 19.29 -1.87
N LYS A 24 2.82 19.85 -1.00
CA LYS A 24 3.25 20.59 0.20
C LYS A 24 4.17 19.77 1.11
N LEU A 25 3.89 18.48 1.27
CA LEU A 25 4.68 17.57 2.11
C LEU A 25 5.89 16.98 1.38
N GLY A 26 5.97 17.15 0.06
CA GLY A 26 7.08 16.73 -0.79
C GLY A 26 7.01 15.27 -1.26
N ALA A 27 5.83 14.66 -1.27
CA ALA A 27 5.63 13.34 -1.88
C ALA A 27 5.66 13.41 -3.41
N LEU A 28 5.15 14.51 -3.98
CA LEU A 28 5.30 14.86 -5.39
C LEU A 28 5.87 16.28 -5.52
N LYS A 29 6.47 16.57 -6.69
CA LYS A 29 7.03 17.91 -6.98
C LYS A 29 6.01 18.88 -7.59
N LYS A 30 4.92 18.34 -8.14
CA LYS A 30 3.92 19.09 -8.89
C LYS A 30 2.55 18.46 -8.62
N ASP A 31 1.55 19.33 -8.57
CA ASP A 31 0.15 18.91 -8.61
C ASP A 31 -0.24 18.69 -10.07
N PHE A 32 -0.54 17.44 -10.41
CA PHE A 32 -0.92 17.06 -11.77
C PHE A 32 -2.44 17.18 -11.99
N SER A 33 -3.24 17.22 -10.93
CA SER A 33 -4.71 17.30 -11.02
C SER A 33 -5.18 18.63 -11.63
N THR A 34 -4.41 19.70 -11.37
CA THR A 34 -4.69 21.05 -11.87
C THR A 34 -3.94 21.37 -13.17
N ALA A 35 -3.14 20.44 -13.69
CA ALA A 35 -2.24 20.68 -14.83
C ALA A 35 -2.82 20.28 -16.19
N GLY A 36 -4.07 19.79 -16.26
CA GLY A 36 -4.71 19.36 -17.49
C GLY A 36 -4.10 18.09 -18.10
N VAL A 37 -3.42 17.26 -17.29
CA VAL A 37 -2.78 16.01 -17.69
C VAL A 37 -3.38 14.82 -16.95
N TYR A 38 -2.89 13.61 -17.19
CA TYR A 38 -3.32 12.44 -16.42
C TYR A 38 -3.01 12.63 -14.94
N ALA A 39 -4.03 12.45 -14.10
CA ALA A 39 -3.95 12.48 -12.65
C ALA A 39 -4.89 11.42 -12.09
N MET A 40 -4.40 10.61 -11.16
CA MET A 40 -5.13 9.53 -10.52
C MET A 40 -4.81 9.48 -9.03
N THR A 41 -5.87 9.35 -8.23
CA THR A 41 -5.79 9.06 -6.80
C THR A 41 -6.28 7.64 -6.59
N SER A 42 -5.53 6.83 -5.84
CA SER A 42 -5.87 5.44 -5.56
C SER A 42 -5.71 5.13 -4.08
N PHE A 43 -6.67 4.38 -3.54
CA PHE A 43 -6.53 3.72 -2.25
C PHE A 43 -5.44 2.65 -2.35
N VAL A 44 -4.59 2.55 -1.32
CA VAL A 44 -3.58 1.49 -1.23
C VAL A 44 -3.90 0.53 -0.10
N ALA A 45 -4.00 1.03 1.13
CA ALA A 45 -4.22 0.20 2.31
C ALA A 45 -4.68 1.02 3.52
N TRP A 46 -5.33 0.35 4.46
CA TRP A 46 -5.48 0.82 5.84
C TRP A 46 -4.33 0.30 6.70
N SER A 47 -3.90 1.08 7.70
CA SER A 47 -3.02 0.56 8.75
C SER A 47 -3.79 -0.39 9.67
N LEU A 48 -3.08 -1.30 10.33
CA LEU A 48 -3.68 -2.33 11.19
C LEU A 48 -4.60 -1.73 12.29
N ASP A 49 -4.22 -0.59 12.84
CA ASP A 49 -4.98 0.15 13.86
C ASP A 49 -6.06 1.09 13.29
N SER A 50 -6.27 1.08 11.97
CA SER A 50 -7.13 2.00 11.21
C SER A 50 -6.80 3.48 11.43
N GLY A 51 -5.61 3.79 11.97
CA GLY A 51 -5.15 5.15 12.27
C GLY A 51 -4.66 5.90 11.03
N ARG A 52 -4.22 5.19 9.99
CA ARG A 52 -3.76 5.76 8.72
C ARG A 52 -4.43 5.11 7.52
N LEU A 53 -4.78 5.97 6.58
CA LEU A 53 -5.11 5.61 5.21
C LEU A 53 -3.90 5.89 4.32
N LEU A 54 -3.41 4.88 3.60
CA LEU A 54 -2.36 5.06 2.59
C LEU A 54 -2.98 5.33 1.22
N ILE A 55 -2.54 6.43 0.61
CA ILE A 55 -3.06 6.95 -0.65
C ILE A 55 -1.89 7.04 -1.64
N ARG A 56 -2.12 6.58 -2.87
CA ARG A 56 -1.20 6.76 -3.99
C ARG A 56 -1.76 7.81 -4.93
N LEU A 57 -0.93 8.76 -5.30
CA LEU A 57 -1.22 9.78 -6.30
C LEU A 57 -0.26 9.58 -7.46
N CYS A 58 -0.78 9.48 -8.68
CA CYS A 58 0.02 9.36 -9.89
C CYS A 58 -0.40 10.40 -10.91
N GLY A 59 0.57 11.07 -11.53
CA GLY A 59 0.26 11.98 -12.62
C GLY A 59 1.43 12.25 -13.54
N GLY A 60 1.12 12.72 -14.75
CA GLY A 60 2.09 12.98 -15.80
C GLY A 60 1.43 13.23 -17.15
N GLU A 61 2.21 13.74 -18.10
CA GLU A 61 1.74 14.02 -19.47
C GLU A 61 1.39 12.74 -20.22
N GLU A 62 2.14 11.67 -20.00
CA GLU A 62 1.89 10.35 -20.59
C GLU A 62 1.70 9.29 -19.52
N LYS A 63 0.81 8.33 -19.79
CA LYS A 63 0.55 7.19 -18.90
C LYS A 63 1.83 6.40 -18.57
N ARG A 64 2.77 6.30 -19.52
CA ARG A 64 4.03 5.55 -19.36
C ARG A 64 5.10 6.28 -18.54
N SER A 65 4.95 7.59 -18.32
CA SER A 65 5.94 8.42 -17.63
C SER A 65 5.40 9.05 -16.33
N MET A 66 4.27 8.56 -15.84
CA MET A 66 3.63 9.06 -14.62
C MET A 66 4.61 9.01 -13.44
N ARG A 67 4.58 10.09 -12.65
CA ARG A 67 5.23 10.17 -11.36
C ARG A 67 4.21 9.82 -10.29
N CYS A 68 4.59 8.95 -9.37
CA CYS A 68 3.73 8.56 -8.28
C CYS A 68 4.34 8.95 -6.93
N GLY A 69 3.47 9.34 -6.01
CA GLY A 69 3.81 9.62 -4.63
C GLY A 69 2.79 8.98 -3.70
N LEU A 70 3.27 8.54 -2.54
CA LEU A 70 2.48 7.98 -1.47
C LEU A 70 2.33 8.99 -0.34
N LEU A 71 1.14 9.05 0.25
CA LEU A 71 0.80 9.95 1.33
C LEU A 71 -0.11 9.25 2.34
N TYR A 72 0.06 9.55 3.62
CA TYR A 72 -0.89 9.12 4.63
C TYR A 72 -1.95 10.20 4.90
N PHE A 73 -3.20 9.77 5.09
CA PHE A 73 -4.19 10.54 5.85
C PHE A 73 -4.36 9.90 7.22
N ASN A 74 -3.96 10.61 8.26
CA ASN A 74 -4.14 10.19 9.65
C ASN A 74 -5.56 10.50 10.09
N THR A 75 -6.35 9.46 10.37
CA THR A 75 -7.78 9.58 10.67
C THR A 75 -8.06 10.23 12.01
N ARG A 76 -7.15 10.04 12.98
CA ARG A 76 -7.29 10.57 14.34
C ARG A 76 -6.94 12.06 14.40
N ALA A 77 -5.84 12.42 13.76
CA ALA A 77 -5.39 13.81 13.67
C ALA A 77 -6.13 14.62 12.60
N LYS A 78 -6.83 13.94 11.67
CA LYS A 78 -7.48 14.50 10.47
C LYS A 78 -6.49 15.32 9.61
N LYS A 79 -5.28 14.80 9.42
CA LYS A 79 -4.18 15.49 8.73
C LYS A 79 -3.44 14.57 7.79
N PHE A 80 -2.88 15.15 6.72
CA PHE A 80 -1.96 14.46 5.84
C PHE A 80 -0.55 14.46 6.42
N GLU A 81 0.17 13.36 6.25
CA GLU A 81 1.52 13.21 6.80
C GLU A 81 2.42 12.29 5.97
N LEU A 82 3.73 12.50 6.14
CA LEU A 82 4.79 11.64 5.61
C LEU A 82 5.74 11.25 6.73
N THR A 83 5.92 9.95 6.88
CA THR A 83 6.93 9.33 7.73
C THR A 83 8.27 9.23 7.01
N ASP A 84 9.33 8.89 7.73
CA ASP A 84 10.64 8.65 7.13
C ASP A 84 10.61 7.49 6.12
N TYR A 85 9.78 6.48 6.38
CA TYR A 85 9.52 5.39 5.43
C TYR A 85 8.96 5.92 4.11
N LEU A 86 7.85 6.67 4.12
CA LEU A 86 7.27 7.20 2.88
C LEU A 86 8.18 8.22 2.19
N ARG A 87 8.90 9.05 2.95
CA ARG A 87 9.90 9.98 2.38
C ARG A 87 10.99 9.23 1.64
N LYS A 88 11.45 8.10 2.17
CA LYS A 88 12.44 7.24 1.50
C LYS A 88 11.83 6.56 0.29
N LEU A 89 10.63 5.98 0.45
CA LEU A 89 9.94 5.22 -0.60
C LEU A 89 9.62 6.10 -1.82
N ASN A 90 9.07 7.30 -1.62
CA ASN A 90 8.74 8.25 -2.69
C ASN A 90 9.97 8.74 -3.48
N LYS A 91 11.18 8.57 -2.96
CA LYS A 91 12.43 8.90 -3.67
C LYS A 91 12.97 7.72 -4.48
N THR A 92 12.47 6.52 -4.26
CA THR A 92 12.89 5.35 -5.03
C THR A 92 12.23 5.34 -6.41
N LYS A 93 12.93 4.79 -7.41
CA LYS A 93 12.36 4.55 -8.75
C LYS A 93 11.69 3.17 -8.85
N SER A 94 11.86 2.32 -7.83
CA SER A 94 11.35 0.95 -7.81
C SER A 94 9.94 0.92 -7.25
N GLU A 95 9.06 0.12 -7.87
CA GLU A 95 7.72 -0.13 -7.37
C GLU A 95 7.76 -1.16 -6.25
N PHE A 96 8.24 -0.76 -5.07
CA PHE A 96 8.09 -1.60 -3.89
C PHE A 96 6.62 -1.66 -3.47
N LEU A 97 6.19 -2.82 -2.98
CA LEU A 97 4.95 -2.91 -2.22
C LEU A 97 5.03 -1.98 -1.01
N ALA A 98 3.93 -1.30 -0.73
CA ALA A 98 3.81 -0.36 0.36
C ALA A 98 2.84 -0.88 1.42
N CYS A 99 3.14 -0.61 2.69
CA CYS A 99 2.23 -0.87 3.80
C CYS A 99 1.85 0.46 4.49
N ALA A 100 0.73 0.44 5.21
CA ALA A 100 0.26 1.60 5.97
C ALA A 100 0.78 1.52 7.41
N GLU A 101 1.72 2.38 7.77
CA GLU A 101 2.29 2.40 9.12
C GLU A 101 1.23 2.72 10.17
N PRO A 102 1.05 1.89 11.22
CA PRO A 102 0.13 2.23 12.30
C PRO A 102 0.59 3.45 13.10
N VAL A 103 -0.37 4.10 13.74
CA VAL A 103 -0.14 5.22 14.67
C VAL A 103 0.10 4.68 16.08
N ASP A 104 -0.64 3.64 16.46
CA ASP A 104 -0.50 2.96 17.73
C ASP A 104 0.73 2.06 17.81
N PRO A 105 1.18 1.72 19.03
CA PRO A 105 2.16 0.68 19.25
C PRO A 105 1.76 -0.62 18.53
N LEU A 106 2.74 -1.27 17.92
CA LEU A 106 2.52 -2.54 17.26
C LEU A 106 2.16 -3.64 18.28
N PRO A 107 1.33 -4.63 17.88
CA PRO A 107 1.12 -5.85 18.66
C PRO A 107 2.44 -6.58 18.92
N SER A 108 2.46 -7.49 19.89
CA SER A 108 3.68 -8.24 20.20
C SER A 108 4.17 -9.04 18.98
N GLU A 109 5.46 -9.39 18.94
CA GLU A 109 5.99 -10.25 17.86
C GLU A 109 5.27 -11.60 17.79
N ALA A 110 4.85 -12.14 18.95
CA ALA A 110 4.11 -13.39 19.01
C ALA A 110 2.73 -13.25 18.34
N ASP A 111 2.00 -12.18 18.66
CA ASP A 111 0.69 -11.91 18.05
C ASP A 111 0.82 -11.69 16.55
N LEU A 112 1.81 -10.89 16.11
CA LEU A 112 2.06 -10.63 14.69
C LEU A 112 2.45 -11.91 13.92
N LYS A 113 3.22 -12.82 14.54
CA LYS A 113 3.51 -14.14 13.95
C LYS A 113 2.23 -14.95 13.76
N THR A 114 1.39 -15.04 14.79
CA THR A 114 0.11 -15.75 14.71
C THR A 114 -0.80 -15.16 13.64
N ILE A 115 -0.89 -13.82 13.54
CA ILE A 115 -1.65 -13.13 12.50
C ILE A 115 -1.08 -13.48 11.11
N PHE A 116 0.23 -13.37 10.93
CA PHE A 116 0.88 -13.67 9.66
C PHE A 116 0.67 -15.12 9.22
N GLU A 117 0.81 -16.10 10.12
CA GLU A 117 0.55 -17.52 9.83
C GLU A 117 -0.92 -17.78 9.44
N GLY A 118 -1.86 -17.04 10.03
CA GLY A 118 -3.26 -17.06 9.61
C GLY A 118 -3.45 -16.56 8.18
N LEU A 119 -2.88 -15.38 7.89
CA LEU A 119 -2.95 -14.74 6.57
C LEU A 119 -2.25 -15.59 5.49
N ASP A 120 -1.08 -16.15 5.77
CA ASP A 120 -0.34 -16.97 4.80
C ASP A 120 -1.13 -18.24 4.43
N ARG A 121 -1.75 -18.91 5.42
CA ARG A 121 -2.67 -20.04 5.16
C ARG A 121 -3.87 -19.61 4.31
N GLN A 122 -4.44 -18.45 4.58
CA GLN A 122 -5.58 -17.93 3.81
C GLN A 122 -5.18 -17.59 2.36
N LEU A 123 -4.02 -16.96 2.16
CA LEU A 123 -3.48 -16.64 0.83
C LEU A 123 -3.22 -17.92 0.04
N ASN A 124 -2.58 -18.92 0.65
CA ASN A 124 -2.30 -20.20 -0.01
C ASN A 124 -3.60 -20.94 -0.39
N LYS A 125 -4.63 -20.89 0.47
CA LYS A 125 -5.95 -21.44 0.16
C LYS A 125 -6.57 -20.73 -1.04
N ARG A 126 -6.63 -19.40 -1.03
CA ARG A 126 -7.19 -18.60 -2.13
C ARG A 126 -6.44 -18.83 -3.44
N TYR A 127 -5.11 -18.85 -3.40
CA TYR A 127 -4.29 -19.16 -4.57
C TYR A 127 -4.64 -20.54 -5.14
N SER A 128 -4.77 -21.56 -4.29
CA SER A 128 -5.16 -22.91 -4.70
C SER A 128 -6.55 -22.94 -5.36
N GLU A 129 -7.52 -22.20 -4.81
CA GLU A 129 -8.86 -22.09 -5.38
C GLU A 129 -8.88 -21.40 -6.76
N ILE A 130 -8.02 -20.38 -6.96
CA ILE A 130 -7.87 -19.70 -8.25
C ILE A 130 -7.25 -20.66 -9.28
N VAL A 131 -6.15 -21.34 -8.92
CA VAL A 131 -5.45 -22.28 -9.80
C VAL A 131 -6.36 -23.44 -10.25
N GLN A 132 -7.25 -23.93 -9.38
CA GLN A 132 -8.20 -24.99 -9.72
C GLN A 132 -9.26 -24.56 -10.75
N LYS A 133 -9.54 -23.26 -10.88
CA LYS A 133 -10.54 -22.70 -11.79
C LYS A 133 -9.94 -22.12 -13.06
N ALA A 134 -8.61 -21.99 -13.12
CA ALA A 134 -7.90 -21.39 -14.23
C ALA A 134 -7.62 -22.39 -15.34
N ASP A 135 -7.60 -21.91 -16.59
CA ASP A 135 -7.23 -22.73 -17.74
C ASP A 135 -5.72 -23.03 -17.74
N GLN A 136 -5.31 -24.11 -18.44
CA GLN A 136 -3.91 -24.54 -18.48
C GLN A 136 -2.94 -23.43 -18.89
N ASP A 137 -3.33 -22.59 -19.84
CA ASP A 137 -2.52 -21.47 -20.32
C ASP A 137 -2.39 -20.35 -19.28
N GLN A 138 -3.39 -20.16 -18.42
CA GLN A 138 -3.37 -19.16 -17.34
C GLN A 138 -2.57 -19.60 -16.13
N ILE A 139 -2.49 -20.92 -15.85
CA ILE A 139 -1.78 -21.45 -14.68
C ILE A 139 -0.30 -21.03 -14.65
N SER A 140 0.37 -20.98 -15.80
CA SER A 140 1.77 -20.55 -15.88
C SER A 140 1.93 -19.09 -15.42
N ASN A 141 1.08 -18.20 -15.95
CA ASN A 141 1.09 -16.78 -15.62
C ASN A 141 0.74 -16.54 -14.15
N LEU A 142 -0.26 -17.26 -13.61
CA LEU A 142 -0.62 -17.19 -12.19
C LEU A 142 0.55 -17.59 -11.28
N ARG A 143 1.30 -18.63 -11.63
CA ARG A 143 2.49 -19.07 -10.88
C ARG A 143 3.60 -18.03 -10.94
N GLU A 144 3.83 -17.43 -12.11
CA GLU A 144 4.83 -16.39 -12.27
C GLU A 144 4.45 -15.12 -11.49
N ALA A 145 3.21 -14.66 -11.62
CA ALA A 145 2.67 -13.54 -10.86
C ALA A 145 2.82 -13.76 -9.34
N GLN A 146 2.53 -14.97 -8.85
CA GLN A 146 2.72 -15.28 -7.43
C GLN A 146 4.19 -15.20 -6.99
N ARG A 147 5.11 -15.76 -7.77
CA ARG A 147 6.55 -15.71 -7.47
C ARG A 147 7.08 -14.28 -7.48
N ASN A 148 6.67 -13.49 -8.47
CA ASN A 148 7.05 -12.08 -8.57
C ASN A 148 6.51 -11.28 -7.39
N TRP A 149 5.25 -11.53 -6.98
CA TRP A 149 4.69 -10.91 -5.79
C TRP A 149 5.47 -11.26 -4.52
N ILE A 150 5.81 -12.54 -4.30
CA ILE A 150 6.62 -12.97 -3.14
C ILE A 150 7.98 -12.27 -3.14
N LYS A 151 8.64 -12.17 -4.30
CA LYS A 151 9.92 -11.47 -4.43
C LYS A 151 9.77 -9.99 -4.04
N HIS A 152 8.78 -9.29 -4.57
CA HIS A 152 8.53 -7.88 -4.27
C HIS A 152 8.11 -7.65 -2.81
N ARG A 153 7.37 -8.59 -2.21
CA ARG A 153 7.06 -8.59 -0.78
C ARG A 153 8.33 -8.64 0.05
N ASP A 154 9.22 -9.58 -0.23
CA ASP A 154 10.42 -9.78 0.57
C ASP A 154 11.43 -8.63 0.39
N GLU A 155 11.54 -8.08 -0.82
CA GLU A 155 12.32 -6.86 -1.09
C GLU A 155 11.73 -5.64 -0.41
N GLY A 156 10.40 -5.47 -0.47
CA GLY A 156 9.67 -4.40 0.22
C GLY A 156 9.84 -4.46 1.74
N ALA A 157 9.79 -5.65 2.32
CA ALA A 157 10.01 -5.85 3.75
C ALA A 157 11.44 -5.43 4.16
N LYS A 158 12.46 -5.83 3.39
CA LYS A 158 13.86 -5.40 3.62
C LYS A 158 14.00 -3.88 3.54
N PHE A 159 13.36 -3.26 2.56
CA PHE A 159 13.35 -1.82 2.42
C PHE A 159 12.65 -1.14 3.60
N TYR A 160 11.47 -1.62 3.99
CA TYR A 160 10.68 -1.08 5.09
C TYR A 160 11.46 -1.10 6.41
N VAL A 161 12.01 -2.24 6.81
CA VAL A 161 12.75 -2.35 8.08
C VAL A 161 14.07 -1.56 8.09
N SER A 162 14.55 -1.12 6.92
CA SER A 162 15.81 -0.38 6.82
C SER A 162 15.74 1.04 7.40
N VAL A 163 14.55 1.57 7.65
CA VAL A 163 14.37 2.91 8.26
C VAL A 163 14.10 2.87 9.76
N PHE A 164 13.98 1.68 10.35
CA PHE A 164 13.67 1.52 11.77
C PHE A 164 14.90 1.06 12.58
N PRO A 165 14.93 1.38 13.89
CA PRO A 165 15.94 0.88 14.81
C PRO A 165 16.00 -0.65 14.85
N ALA A 166 17.19 -1.21 15.11
CA ALA A 166 17.41 -2.66 15.13
C ALA A 166 16.44 -3.42 16.05
N ALA A 167 16.11 -2.84 17.20
CA ALA A 167 15.20 -3.42 18.19
C ALA A 167 13.75 -3.59 17.70
N GLU A 168 13.33 -2.80 16.70
CA GLU A 168 11.97 -2.86 16.14
C GLU A 168 11.88 -3.69 14.85
N LYS A 169 13.01 -4.09 14.27
CA LYS A 169 13.04 -4.59 12.89
C LYS A 169 12.17 -5.81 12.67
N GLU A 170 12.17 -6.78 13.58
CA GLU A 170 11.38 -7.99 13.37
C GLU A 170 9.88 -7.72 13.52
N GLN A 171 9.48 -6.94 14.53
CA GLN A 171 8.10 -6.50 14.69
C GLN A 171 7.61 -5.72 13.46
N ARG A 172 8.42 -4.80 12.93
CA ARG A 172 8.13 -4.04 11.70
C ARG A 172 8.09 -4.94 10.46
N ARG A 173 8.98 -5.93 10.38
CA ARG A 173 8.97 -6.92 9.29
C ARG A 173 7.65 -7.69 9.27
N LEU A 174 7.22 -8.19 10.43
CA LEU A 174 5.98 -8.96 10.55
C LEU A 174 4.75 -8.08 10.24
N GLN A 175 4.73 -6.84 10.73
CA GLN A 175 3.68 -5.86 10.37
C GLN A 175 3.57 -5.71 8.84
N PHE A 176 4.70 -5.44 8.16
CA PHE A 176 4.72 -5.30 6.71
C PHE A 176 4.18 -6.54 6.02
N LEU A 177 4.63 -7.72 6.44
CA LEU A 177 4.20 -9.00 5.88
C LEU A 177 2.70 -9.23 6.09
N CYS A 178 2.15 -8.88 7.25
CA CYS A 178 0.71 -8.96 7.49
C CYS A 178 -0.06 -8.06 6.51
N ASP A 179 0.30 -6.78 6.43
CA ASP A 179 -0.44 -5.79 5.64
C ASP A 179 -0.48 -6.13 4.15
N VAL A 180 0.68 -6.44 3.56
CA VAL A 180 0.76 -6.74 2.12
C VAL A 180 0.15 -8.10 1.78
N THR A 181 0.18 -9.06 2.71
CA THR A 181 -0.47 -10.37 2.52
C THR A 181 -1.99 -10.22 2.58
N ALA A 182 -2.51 -9.43 3.53
CA ALA A 182 -3.93 -9.10 3.58
C ALA A 182 -4.39 -8.42 2.28
N ALA A 183 -3.65 -7.42 1.80
CA ALA A 183 -3.97 -6.75 0.53
C ALA A 183 -3.96 -7.72 -0.67
N ARG A 184 -3.01 -8.68 -0.71
CA ARG A 184 -2.95 -9.68 -1.78
C ARG A 184 -4.12 -10.66 -1.74
N ILE A 185 -4.62 -10.99 -0.56
CA ILE A 185 -5.82 -11.82 -0.38
C ILE A 185 -7.05 -11.11 -0.94
N GLU A 186 -7.16 -9.79 -0.75
CA GLU A 186 -8.28 -8.99 -1.24
C GLU A 186 -8.23 -8.74 -2.75
N THR A 187 -7.05 -8.84 -3.37
CA THR A 187 -6.88 -8.58 -4.79
C THR A 187 -7.68 -9.58 -5.63
N GLN A 188 -8.44 -9.07 -6.61
CA GLN A 188 -9.22 -9.92 -7.51
C GLN A 188 -8.30 -10.58 -8.57
N PRO A 189 -8.65 -11.78 -9.07
CA PRO A 189 -7.84 -12.52 -10.04
C PRO A 189 -7.55 -11.74 -11.33
N ASP A 190 -8.54 -11.01 -11.83
CA ASP A 190 -8.54 -10.21 -13.05
C ASP A 190 -7.72 -8.90 -12.95
N GLU A 191 -7.53 -8.35 -11.75
CA GLU A 191 -6.85 -7.06 -11.56
C GLU A 191 -5.33 -7.16 -11.37
N ALA A 192 -4.79 -8.30 -10.92
CA ALA A 192 -3.36 -8.40 -10.58
C ALA A 192 -2.71 -9.78 -10.77
N TRP A 193 -3.43 -10.73 -11.36
CA TRP A 193 -2.89 -12.05 -11.67
C TRP A 193 -2.93 -12.37 -13.16
N GLU A 194 -3.59 -11.52 -13.94
CA GLU A 194 -3.48 -11.44 -15.40
C GLU A 194 -2.45 -10.37 -15.77
N LEU A 195 -1.18 -10.75 -15.78
CA LEU A 195 -0.17 -10.14 -16.64
C LEU A 195 0.31 -11.19 -17.64
#